data_AF-A0A376RES2-F1
#
_entry.id   AF-A0A376RES2-F1
#
_cell.length_a   1.000
_cell.length_b   1.000
_cell.length_c   1.000
_cell.angle_alpha   90.00
_cell.angle_beta   90.00
_cell.angle_gamma   90.00
#
_symmetry.space_group_name_H-M   'P 1'
#
loop_
_entity.id
_entity.type
_entity.pdbx_description
1 polymer ?
#
loop_
_entity_poly.entity_id
_entity_poly.type
_entity_poly.pdbx_seq_one_letter_code
_entity_poly.pdbx_strand_id
1 'polypeptide(L)'
;MIHYALWNKAQQSSDITLLAPAELQQVAWGENETFLTLKDGSMLTARLVIGADGANSWLRNKADIPLTFWDYQHHALVATIRTEEPHDAVARQVFHGEGILAFLPLSDPHLCSLSGHCRQRKRSGCSRQVKMNLIAR
;
A
#
# COMPACT_ATOMS: atom_id res chain seq x y z
N MET A 1 2.99 -0.39 12.37
CA MET A 1 2.20 0.07 13.54
C MET A 1 0.71 -0.06 13.32
N ILE A 2 0.11 0.58 12.31
CA ILE A 2 -1.35 0.56 12.08
C ILE A 2 -1.91 -0.86 11.89
N HIS A 3 -1.32 -1.65 10.98
CA HIS A 3 -1.74 -3.03 10.74
C HIS A 3 -1.73 -3.87 12.03
N TYR A 4 -0.64 -3.80 12.80
CA TYR A 4 -0.51 -4.56 14.05
C TYR A 4 -1.56 -4.15 15.10
N ALA A 5 -1.82 -2.84 15.25
CA ALA A 5 -2.84 -2.36 16.17
C ALA A 5 -4.24 -2.85 15.79
N LEU A 6 -4.59 -2.78 14.50
CA LEU A 6 -5.89 -3.28 14.00
C LEU A 6 -5.99 -4.80 14.13
N TRP A 7 -4.92 -5.53 13.83
CA TRP A 7 -4.86 -6.98 13.97
C TRP A 7 -5.08 -7.43 15.42
N ASN A 8 -4.42 -6.77 16.38
CA ASN A 8 -4.62 -7.04 17.80
C ASN A 8 -6.05 -6.71 18.25
N LYS A 9 -6.62 -5.60 17.76
CA LYS A 9 -8.00 -5.24 18.08
C LYS A 9 -8.99 -6.26 17.51
N ALA A 10 -8.76 -6.74 16.29
CA ALA A 10 -9.58 -7.77 15.66
C ALA A 10 -9.54 -9.09 16.45
N GLN A 11 -8.36 -9.53 16.91
CA GLN A 11 -8.24 -10.72 17.76
C GLN A 11 -9.01 -10.63 19.07
N GLN A 12 -9.16 -9.42 19.63
CA GLN A 12 -9.86 -9.19 20.89
C GLN A 12 -11.37 -9.03 20.72
N SER A 13 -11.88 -9.02 19.49
CA SER A 13 -13.29 -8.79 19.20
C SER A 13 -14.02 -10.13 19.13
N SER A 14 -15.10 -10.29 19.90
CA SER A 14 -15.90 -11.52 19.95
C SER A 14 -16.57 -11.86 18.62
N ASP A 15 -16.89 -10.83 17.83
CA ASP A 15 -17.68 -10.97 16.61
C ASP A 15 -16.81 -11.15 15.36
N ILE A 16 -15.48 -11.20 15.53
CA ILE A 16 -14.52 -11.31 14.43
C ILE A 16 -13.74 -12.62 14.58
N THR A 17 -13.90 -13.51 13.62
CA THR A 17 -13.08 -14.71 13.49
C THR A 17 -11.98 -14.45 12.46
N LEU A 18 -10.72 -14.58 12.89
CA LEU A 18 -9.56 -14.46 12.00
C LEU A 18 -9.14 -15.85 11.51
N LEU A 19 -9.22 -16.07 10.20
CA LEU A 19 -8.75 -17.30 9.55
C LEU A 19 -7.46 -16.98 8.80
N ALA A 20 -6.33 -17.52 9.25
CA ALA A 20 -5.02 -17.31 8.63
C ALA A 20 -4.13 -18.56 8.79
N PRO A 21 -3.66 -19.18 7.69
CA PRO A 21 -3.94 -18.83 6.29
C PRO A 21 -5.36 -19.25 5.86
N ALA A 22 -5.99 -18.45 4.99
CA ALA A 22 -7.32 -18.73 4.43
C ALA A 22 -7.39 -18.24 2.98
N GLU A 23 -6.66 -18.90 2.09
CA GLU A 23 -6.65 -18.55 0.68
C GLU A 23 -7.92 -19.07 -0.01
N LEU A 24 -8.59 -18.19 -0.76
CA LEU A 24 -9.77 -18.55 -1.55
C LEU A 24 -9.37 -19.41 -2.76
N GLN A 25 -10.14 -20.47 -2.99
CA GLN A 25 -10.03 -21.34 -4.16
C GLN A 25 -11.22 -21.17 -5.12
N GLN A 26 -12.44 -21.08 -4.57
CA GLN A 26 -13.66 -20.94 -5.35
C GLN A 26 -14.66 -20.02 -4.64
N VAL A 27 -15.49 -19.34 -5.44
CA VAL A 27 -16.65 -18.59 -4.98
C VAL A 27 -17.84 -18.95 -5.85
N ALA A 28 -19.00 -19.14 -5.24
CA ALA A 28 -20.28 -19.31 -5.92
C ALA A 28 -21.30 -18.33 -5.35
N TRP A 29 -21.93 -17.57 -6.24
CA TRP A 29 -22.90 -16.53 -5.91
C TRP A 29 -24.32 -17.13 -5.93
N GLY A 30 -24.90 -17.36 -4.76
CA GLY A 30 -26.32 -17.71 -4.63
C GLY A 30 -27.21 -16.47 -4.50
N GLU A 31 -28.52 -16.66 -4.57
CA GLU A 31 -29.49 -15.54 -4.47
C GLU A 31 -29.48 -14.86 -3.09
N ASN A 32 -29.33 -15.64 -2.02
CA ASN A 32 -29.39 -15.14 -0.64
C ASN A 32 -28.03 -15.18 0.09
N GLU A 33 -27.12 -16.07 -0.33
CA GLU A 33 -25.84 -16.31 0.30
C GLU A 33 -24.75 -16.59 -0.74
N THR A 34 -23.53 -16.25 -0.39
CA THR A 34 -22.32 -16.57 -1.15
C THR A 34 -21.61 -17.75 -0.49
N PHE A 35 -21.20 -18.71 -1.31
CA PHE A 35 -20.42 -19.87 -0.88
C PHE A 35 -18.96 -19.67 -1.27
N LEU A 36 -18.06 -19.82 -0.30
CA LEU A 36 -16.62 -19.70 -0.48
C LEU A 36 -15.96 -21.02 -0.15
N THR A 37 -15.06 -21.48 -1.01
CA THR A 37 -14.22 -22.65 -0.76
C THR A 37 -12.79 -22.19 -0.57
N LEU A 38 -12.19 -22.55 0.56
CA LEU A 38 -10.79 -22.29 0.88
C LEU A 38 -9.90 -23.40 0.31
N LYS A 39 -8.61 -23.10 0.11
CA LYS A 39 -7.64 -24.07 -0.43
C LYS A 39 -7.42 -25.32 0.43
N ASP A 40 -7.73 -25.24 1.72
CA ASP A 40 -7.68 -26.39 2.63
C ASP A 40 -8.92 -27.31 2.50
N GLY A 41 -9.86 -26.96 1.62
CA GLY A 41 -11.11 -27.67 1.39
C GLY A 41 -12.25 -27.23 2.31
N SER A 42 -12.02 -26.33 3.27
CA SER A 42 -13.09 -25.81 4.12
C SER A 42 -14.03 -24.89 3.33
N MET A 43 -15.29 -24.84 3.76
CA MET A 43 -16.34 -24.04 3.13
C MET A 43 -16.90 -23.01 4.11
N LEU A 44 -17.12 -21.81 3.60
CA LEU A 44 -17.73 -20.70 4.34
C LEU A 44 -18.96 -20.20 3.59
N THR A 45 -19.99 -19.82 4.32
CA THR A 45 -21.15 -19.11 3.79
C THR A 45 -21.21 -17.69 4.35
N ALA A 46 -21.56 -16.73 3.50
CA ALA A 46 -21.67 -15.34 3.91
C ALA A 46 -22.81 -14.65 3.16
N ARG A 47 -23.55 -13.79 3.86
CA ARG A 47 -24.59 -12.92 3.27
C ARG A 47 -23.99 -11.77 2.44
N LEU A 48 -22.76 -11.37 2.77
CA LEU A 48 -22.01 -10.32 2.09
C LEU A 48 -20.53 -10.66 2.10
N VAL A 49 -19.86 -10.50 0.96
CA VAL A 49 -18.41 -10.65 0.85
C VAL A 49 -17.78 -9.31 0.53
N ILE A 50 -16.75 -8.93 1.28
CA ILE A 50 -16.00 -7.68 1.10
C ILE A 50 -14.59 -8.03 0.62
N GLY A 51 -14.23 -7.60 -0.60
CA GLY A 51 -12.88 -7.75 -1.13
C GLY A 51 -11.94 -6.65 -0.64
N ALA A 52 -11.07 -6.95 0.32
CA ALA A 52 -10.03 -6.05 0.84
C ALA A 52 -8.60 -6.53 0.51
N ASP A 53 -8.46 -7.31 -0.57
CA ASP A 53 -7.22 -7.97 -1.05
C ASP A 53 -6.42 -7.14 -2.08
N GLY A 54 -6.68 -5.83 -2.13
CA GLY A 54 -5.88 -4.86 -2.89
C GLY A 54 -6.15 -4.83 -4.40
N ALA A 55 -5.21 -4.23 -5.14
CA ALA A 55 -5.39 -3.95 -6.57
C ALA A 55 -5.55 -5.21 -7.43
N ASN A 56 -4.94 -6.34 -7.04
CA ASN A 56 -5.02 -7.61 -7.76
C ASN A 56 -6.09 -8.56 -7.20
N SER A 57 -7.18 -7.99 -6.68
CA SER A 57 -8.26 -8.75 -6.04
C SER A 57 -8.77 -9.92 -6.89
N TRP A 58 -8.68 -11.13 -6.34
CA TRP A 58 -9.18 -12.33 -7.00
C TRP A 58 -10.71 -12.34 -7.03
N LEU A 59 -11.33 -11.92 -5.92
CA LEU A 59 -12.78 -11.85 -5.77
C LEU A 59 -13.38 -10.89 -6.80
N ARG A 60 -12.77 -9.72 -6.98
CA ARG A 60 -13.22 -8.74 -7.95
C ARG A 60 -13.22 -9.29 -9.38
N ASN A 61 -12.18 -10.03 -9.75
CA ASN A 61 -12.11 -10.68 -11.07
C ASN A 61 -13.21 -11.75 -11.23
N LYS A 62 -13.59 -12.45 -10.15
CA LYS A 62 -14.68 -13.45 -10.17
C LYS A 62 -16.08 -12.84 -10.15
N ALA A 63 -16.22 -11.60 -9.70
CA ALA A 63 -17.44 -10.83 -9.76
C ALA A 63 -17.59 -10.04 -11.08
N ASP A 64 -16.62 -10.15 -12.00
CA ASP A 64 -16.56 -9.43 -13.28
C ASP A 64 -16.68 -7.89 -13.10
N ILE A 65 -16.05 -7.36 -12.05
CA ILE A 65 -16.03 -5.92 -11.76
C ILE A 65 -14.73 -5.32 -12.34
N PRO A 66 -14.79 -4.58 -13.45
CA PRO A 66 -13.59 -4.04 -14.08
C PRO A 66 -12.95 -2.93 -13.24
N LEU A 67 -11.62 -2.85 -13.27
CA LEU A 67 -10.89 -1.67 -12.79
C LEU A 67 -10.48 -0.81 -13.98
N THR A 68 -10.73 0.49 -13.86
CA THR A 68 -10.08 1.48 -14.73
C THR A 68 -8.74 1.85 -14.11
N PHE A 69 -7.65 1.42 -14.74
CA PHE A 69 -6.30 1.81 -14.33
C PHE A 69 -5.91 3.11 -15.05
N TRP A 70 -5.55 4.12 -14.27
CA TRP A 70 -4.86 5.29 -14.79
C TRP A 70 -3.39 5.23 -14.42
N ASP A 71 -2.56 5.02 -15.44
CA ASP A 71 -1.11 5.12 -15.28
C ASP A 71 -0.75 6.60 -15.14
N TYR A 72 -0.39 7.01 -13.93
CA TYR A 72 0.05 8.37 -13.66
C TYR A 72 1.40 8.71 -14.30
N GLN A 73 2.09 7.78 -14.99
CA GLN A 73 3.39 7.96 -15.68
C GLN A 73 4.54 8.48 -14.79
N HIS A 74 4.29 8.55 -13.49
CA HIS A 74 5.21 9.01 -12.46
C HIS A 74 5.44 7.87 -11.48
N HIS A 75 6.71 7.61 -11.19
CA HIS A 75 7.08 6.70 -10.11
C HIS A 75 7.38 7.51 -8.85
N ALA A 76 6.84 7.06 -7.72
CA ALA A 76 7.21 7.57 -6.41
C ALA A 76 8.45 6.82 -5.89
N LEU A 77 9.50 7.56 -5.58
CA LEU A 77 10.63 7.10 -4.79
C LEU A 77 10.31 7.36 -3.33
N VAL A 78 10.36 6.32 -2.50
CA VAL A 78 10.26 6.44 -1.05
C VAL A 78 11.59 6.01 -0.43
N ALA A 79 12.17 6.85 0.44
CA ALA A 79 13.43 6.56 1.11
C ALA A 79 13.49 7.23 2.48
N THR A 80 14.16 6.60 3.45
CA THR A 80 14.51 7.27 4.71
C THR A 80 15.85 7.98 4.53
N ILE A 81 15.89 9.28 4.81
CA ILE A 81 17.08 10.12 4.68
C ILE A 81 17.42 10.79 6.01
N ARG A 82 18.71 11.01 6.24
CA ARG A 82 19.20 11.82 7.35
C ARG A 82 19.54 13.22 6.84
N THR A 83 19.00 14.25 7.47
CA THR A 83 19.26 15.66 7.16
C THR A 83 20.31 16.21 8.11
N GLU A 84 21.14 17.13 7.61
CA GLU A 84 22.12 17.86 8.42
C GLU A 84 21.43 18.71 9.49
N GLU A 85 20.45 19.52 9.07
CA GLU A 85 19.58 20.30 9.95
C GLU A 85 18.41 19.45 10.48
N PRO A 86 17.92 19.71 11.71
CA PRO A 86 16.73 19.06 12.23
C PRO A 86 15.49 19.48 11.44
N HIS A 87 14.52 18.58 11.32
CA HIS A 87 13.30 18.86 10.57
C HIS A 87 12.26 19.65 11.39
N ASP A 88 12.46 19.85 12.70
CA ASP A 88 11.60 20.61 13.63
C ASP A 88 10.11 20.22 13.60
N ALA A 89 9.84 18.92 13.43
CA ALA A 89 8.49 18.38 13.21
C ALA A 89 7.69 19.04 12.05
N VAL A 90 8.36 19.71 11.11
CA VAL A 90 7.71 20.36 9.95
C VAL A 90 7.80 19.45 8.72
N ALA A 91 6.64 19.09 8.16
CA ALA A 91 6.55 18.48 6.84
C ALA A 91 6.84 19.52 5.76
N ARG A 92 7.84 19.26 4.91
CA ARG A 92 8.25 20.17 3.82
C ARG A 92 7.93 19.53 2.48
N GLN A 93 7.38 20.31 1.56
CA GLN A 93 7.10 19.86 0.20
C GLN A 93 7.55 20.91 -0.81
N VAL A 94 8.28 20.46 -1.82
CA VAL A 94 8.74 21.30 -2.94
C VAL A 94 8.11 20.78 -4.23
N PHE A 95 7.48 21.68 -4.98
CA PHE A 95 7.02 21.43 -6.33
C PHE A 95 8.12 21.84 -7.31
N HIS A 96 8.55 20.92 -8.15
CA HIS A 96 9.52 21.18 -9.23
C HIS A 96 8.89 20.80 -10.57
N GLY A 97 9.38 21.35 -11.68
CA GLY A 97 8.79 21.12 -13.02
C GLY A 97 8.71 19.66 -13.46
N GLU A 98 9.48 18.76 -12.82
CA GLU A 98 9.54 17.32 -13.11
C GLU A 98 8.83 16.45 -12.04
N GLY A 99 8.26 17.04 -10.98
CA GLY A 99 7.56 16.31 -9.93
C GLY A 99 7.54 16.98 -8.56
N ILE A 100 6.99 16.26 -7.58
CA ILE A 100 6.85 16.72 -6.18
C ILE A 100 7.84 15.96 -5.31
N LEU A 101 8.55 16.69 -4.44
CA LEU A 101 9.40 16.11 -3.41
C LEU A 101 8.90 16.51 -2.03
N ALA A 102 8.56 15.53 -1.19
CA ALA A 102 8.07 15.73 0.16
C ALA A 102 9.02 15.08 1.19
N PHE A 103 9.22 15.77 2.32
CA PHE A 103 9.95 15.34 3.49
C PHE A 103 8.96 15.22 4.64
N LEU A 104 8.72 13.99 5.09
CA LEU A 104 7.82 13.69 6.20
C LEU A 104 8.68 13.41 7.45
N PRO A 105 8.57 14.23 8.51
CA PRO A 105 9.39 14.09 9.70
C PRO A 105 9.13 12.75 10.40
N LEU A 106 10.20 12.08 10.81
CA LEU A 106 10.12 10.89 11.66
C LEU A 106 10.36 11.27 13.12
N SER A 107 10.40 10.27 14.01
CA SER A 107 10.61 10.51 15.44
C SER A 107 12.03 10.97 15.78
N ASP A 108 13.04 10.57 15.00
CA ASP A 108 14.42 11.10 15.13
C ASP A 108 14.46 12.48 14.47
N PRO A 109 14.87 13.55 15.19
CA PRO A 109 14.85 14.94 14.70
C PRO A 109 15.57 15.20 13.37
N HIS A 110 16.46 14.30 12.95
CA HIS A 110 17.22 14.41 11.70
C HIS A 110 16.79 13.38 10.65
N LEU A 111 15.77 12.54 10.91
CA LEU A 111 15.30 11.56 9.94
C LEU A 111 13.98 11.99 9.31
N CYS A 112 13.94 11.94 7.98
CA CYS A 112 12.73 12.16 7.21
C CYS A 112 12.45 10.95 6.30
N SER A 113 11.17 10.63 6.13
CA SER A 113 10.70 9.82 5.02
C SER A 113 10.49 10.73 3.81
N LEU A 114 11.31 10.52 2.78
CA LEU A 114 11.25 11.24 1.52
C LEU A 114 10.26 10.54 0.58
N SER A 115 9.36 11.31 -0.02
CA SER A 115 8.47 10.86 -1.09
C SER A 115 8.66 11.77 -2.30
N GLY A 116 9.28 11.25 -3.36
CA GLY A 116 9.61 12.00 -4.57
C GLY A 116 8.95 11.42 -5.81
N HIS A 117 8.23 12.22 -6.58
CA HIS A 117 7.75 11.82 -7.90
C HIS A 117 8.80 12.16 -8.95
N CYS A 118 9.21 11.17 -9.74
CA CYS A 118 10.08 11.38 -10.89
C CYS A 118 9.40 10.86 -12.15
N ARG A 119 9.43 11.65 -13.22
CA ARG A 119 8.98 11.24 -14.54
C ARG A 119 9.86 10.08 -15.02
N GLN A 120 9.26 8.98 -15.49
CA GLN A 120 10.05 7.85 -15.99
C GLN A 120 10.96 8.28 -17.16
N ARG A 121 12.27 8.38 -16.94
CA ARG A 121 13.25 8.33 -18.04
C ARG A 121 13.38 6.87 -18.49
N LYS A 122 13.06 6.58 -19.75
CA LYS A 122 13.26 5.25 -20.38
C LYS A 122 14.64 4.68 -19.97
N ARG A 123 14.62 3.58 -19.22
CA ARG A 123 15.81 2.89 -18.73
C ARG A 123 16.54 2.20 -19.89
N SER A 124 17.65 2.77 -20.35
CA SER A 124 18.78 1.97 -20.84
C SER A 124 19.85 1.98 -19.76
N GLY A 125 20.03 0.83 -19.09
CA GLY A 125 21.18 0.48 -18.23
C GLY A 125 21.82 1.61 -17.44
N CYS A 126 21.33 1.89 -16.22
CA CYS A 126 22.13 2.66 -15.27
C CYS A 126 21.81 2.27 -13.83
N SER A 127 22.61 1.35 -13.30
CA SER A 127 22.91 1.26 -11.87
C SER A 127 23.64 2.54 -11.45
N ARG A 128 22.90 3.63 -11.27
CA ARG A 128 23.45 4.84 -10.63
C ARG A 128 22.70 5.05 -9.33
N GLN A 129 23.44 4.88 -8.24
CA GLN A 129 23.17 5.54 -6.97
C GLN A 129 22.69 6.96 -7.28
N VAL A 130 21.46 7.27 -6.91
CA VAL A 130 21.00 8.65 -6.87
C VAL A 130 21.72 9.29 -5.68
N LYS A 131 22.96 9.74 -5.89
CA LYS A 131 23.61 10.72 -5.02
C LYS A 131 22.88 12.05 -5.24
N MET A 132 21.78 12.24 -4.53
CA MET A 132 21.16 13.55 -4.41
C MET A 132 21.93 14.30 -3.32
N ASN A 133 22.92 15.09 -3.73
CA ASN A 133 23.51 16.10 -2.85
C ASN A 133 22.45 17.19 -2.64
N LEU A 134 21.53 16.96 -1.72
CA LEU A 134 20.68 18.02 -1.18
C LEU A 134 21.50 18.77 -0.15
N ILE A 135 22.15 19.85 -0.60
CA ILE A 135 22.59 20.92 0.30
C ILE A 135 21.31 21.70 0.60
N ALA A 136 20.67 21.38 1.72
CA ALA A 136 19.71 22.30 2.33
C ALA A 136 20.54 23.41 2.99
N ARG A 137 20.53 24.61 2.40
CA ARG A 137 20.88 25.84 3.10
C ARG A 137 19.64 26.41 3.77
#